data_AF-A0A212CGT0-F1
#
_entry.id   AF-A0A212CGT0-F1
#
_cell.length_a   1.000
_cell.length_b   1.000
_cell.length_c   1.000
_cell.angle_alpha   90.00
_cell.angle_beta   90.00
_cell.angle_gamma   90.00
#
_symmetry.space_group_name_H-M   'P 1'
#
loop_
_entity.id
_entity.type
_entity.pdbx_description
1 polymer ?
#
loop_
_entity_poly.entity_id
_entity_poly.type
_entity_poly.pdbx_seq_one_letter_code
_entity_poly.pdbx_strand_id
1 'polypeptide(L)'
;AIEKHLIRKSRGGLTFIGEWKNGHLEKKMGHLACFAGGMFVLGADGSRMDKAGHYLELGAEIARTCHESYDRTALKLGPESFKFDGAVEAVAVRQAEKYYILRPEVIETYWYLWRFTHDPRYREWGWEAALAIEKYCRVSGGFSGVKDVYSSTPTHDDVQQSFFLAETLK
;
A
#
# COMPACT_ATOMS: atom_id res chain seq x y z
N ALA A 1 1.93 18.33 -11.07
CA ALA A 1 2.65 18.85 -9.88
C ALA A 1 3.18 17.70 -9.00
N ILE A 2 2.31 16.78 -8.57
CA ILE A 2 2.69 15.60 -7.75
C ILE A 2 3.83 14.80 -8.39
N GLU A 3 3.69 14.39 -9.65
CA GLU A 3 4.74 13.62 -10.36
C GLU A 3 6.10 14.32 -10.35
N LYS A 4 6.10 15.63 -10.65
CA LYS A 4 7.32 16.45 -10.70
C LYS A 4 8.01 16.55 -9.33
N HIS A 5 7.23 16.75 -8.27
CA HIS A 5 7.79 17.16 -6.97
C HIS A 5 7.90 16.02 -5.95
N LEU A 6 7.01 15.03 -6.02
CA LEU A 6 6.83 14.01 -4.97
C LEU A 6 7.17 12.60 -5.45
N ILE A 7 6.98 12.30 -6.73
CA ILE A 7 7.24 10.95 -7.24
C ILE A 7 8.73 10.78 -7.51
N ARG A 8 9.32 9.75 -6.92
CA ARG A 8 10.73 9.39 -7.09
C ARG A 8 10.86 7.89 -7.23
N LYS A 9 12.03 7.45 -7.69
CA LYS A 9 12.42 6.04 -7.76
C LYS A 9 13.53 5.78 -6.74
N SER A 10 13.40 4.70 -5.96
CA SER A 10 14.41 4.25 -5.00
C SER A 10 15.64 3.69 -5.71
N ARG A 11 16.68 3.31 -4.97
CA ARG A 11 17.89 2.73 -5.55
C ARG A 11 17.60 1.33 -6.11
N GLY A 12 16.75 0.56 -5.44
CA GLY A 12 16.22 -0.73 -5.89
C GLY A 12 15.13 -0.62 -6.96
N GLY A 13 14.83 0.58 -7.44
CA GLY A 13 13.94 0.79 -8.56
C GLY A 13 12.46 0.91 -8.21
N LEU A 14 12.08 1.01 -6.92
CA LEU A 14 10.68 1.18 -6.48
C LEU A 14 10.21 2.62 -6.67
N THR A 15 9.07 2.80 -7.33
CA THR A 15 8.46 4.12 -7.53
C THR A 15 7.61 4.47 -6.30
N PHE A 16 7.84 5.61 -5.67
CA PHE A 16 7.12 6.02 -4.45
C PHE A 16 6.68 7.49 -4.51
N ILE A 17 5.66 7.83 -3.73
CA ILE A 17 5.18 9.20 -3.53
C ILE A 17 5.72 9.69 -2.18
N GLY A 18 6.73 10.55 -2.22
CA GLY A 18 7.34 11.13 -1.01
C GLY A 18 6.48 12.24 -0.39
N GLU A 19 6.71 12.51 0.88
CA GLU A 19 6.08 13.61 1.62
C GLU A 19 6.86 14.92 1.43
N TRP A 20 6.16 16.05 1.22
CA TRP A 20 6.80 17.37 1.21
C TRP A 20 6.68 18.02 2.57
N LYS A 21 7.81 18.26 3.24
CA LYS A 21 7.85 18.84 4.58
C LYS A 21 8.92 19.91 4.66
N ASN A 22 8.58 21.09 5.18
CA ASN A 22 9.53 22.18 5.42
C ASN A 22 10.45 22.48 4.22
N GLY A 23 9.89 22.51 3.00
CA GLY A 23 10.62 22.83 1.77
C GLY A 23 11.50 21.71 1.19
N HIS A 24 11.45 20.51 1.76
CA HIS A 24 12.21 19.36 1.28
C HIS A 24 11.34 18.11 1.13
N LEU A 25 11.76 17.21 0.26
CA LEU A 25 11.14 15.91 0.05
C LEU A 25 11.66 14.91 1.09
N GLU A 26 10.78 14.40 1.94
CA GLU A 26 11.05 13.22 2.78
C GLU A 26 10.80 11.94 1.96
N LYS A 27 11.78 11.04 1.94
CA LYS A 27 11.69 9.74 1.24
C LYS A 27 10.91 8.73 2.08
N LYS A 28 9.65 9.04 2.31
CA LYS A 28 8.70 8.30 3.13
C LYS A 28 7.36 8.28 2.41
N MET A 29 6.68 7.14 2.41
CA MET A 29 5.35 6.97 1.85
C MET A 29 4.45 6.30 2.89
N GLY A 30 3.24 6.81 3.06
CA GLY A 30 2.22 6.19 3.91
C GLY A 30 1.47 5.08 3.19
N HIS A 31 0.91 4.15 3.96
CA HIS A 31 -0.07 3.16 3.49
C HIS A 31 -1.24 3.86 2.82
N LEU A 32 -1.74 4.95 3.42
CA LEU A 32 -2.75 5.83 2.83
C LEU A 32 -2.40 6.22 1.40
N ALA A 33 -1.16 6.63 1.11
CA ALA A 33 -0.77 7.09 -0.23
C ALA A 33 -0.86 5.99 -1.31
N CYS A 34 -1.03 4.73 -0.93
CA CYS A 34 -1.21 3.65 -1.87
C CYS A 34 -2.49 3.75 -2.69
N PHE A 35 -3.57 4.41 -2.20
CA PHE A 35 -4.80 4.63 -2.97
C PHE A 35 -4.51 5.31 -4.33
N ALA A 36 -3.44 6.10 -4.38
CA ALA A 36 -3.05 6.85 -5.57
C ALA A 36 -2.76 5.94 -6.77
N GLY A 37 -2.37 4.67 -6.55
CA GLY A 37 -2.20 3.71 -7.64
C GLY A 37 -3.50 3.47 -8.40
N GLY A 38 -4.57 3.14 -7.66
CA GLY A 38 -5.93 3.01 -8.21
C GLY A 38 -6.44 4.32 -8.81
N MET A 39 -6.17 5.46 -8.18
CA MET A 39 -6.53 6.78 -8.69
C MET A 39 -5.89 7.08 -10.07
N PHE A 40 -4.59 6.81 -10.25
CA PHE A 40 -3.93 7.02 -11.54
C PHE A 40 -4.51 6.10 -12.63
N VAL A 41 -4.76 4.84 -12.29
CA VAL A 41 -5.35 3.84 -13.21
C VAL A 41 -6.76 4.27 -13.64
N LEU A 42 -7.60 4.68 -12.70
CA LEU A 42 -8.93 5.18 -12.99
C LEU A 42 -8.88 6.44 -13.88
N GLY A 43 -7.93 7.35 -13.63
CA GLY A 43 -7.73 8.54 -14.44
C GLY A 43 -7.19 8.27 -15.84
N ALA A 44 -6.61 7.09 -16.10
CA ALA A 44 -6.11 6.71 -17.41
C ALA A 44 -7.24 6.57 -18.44
N ASP A 45 -8.41 6.05 -18.04
CA ASP A 45 -9.58 5.84 -18.90
C ASP A 45 -10.15 7.16 -19.47
N GLY A 46 -10.18 8.20 -18.63
CA GLY A 46 -10.62 9.55 -19.03
C GLY A 46 -9.53 10.41 -19.68
N SER A 47 -8.29 9.91 -19.78
CA SER A 47 -7.16 10.66 -20.30
C SER A 47 -7.05 10.57 -21.82
N ARG A 48 -6.43 11.58 -22.45
CA ARG A 48 -6.05 11.48 -23.86
C ARG A 48 -5.12 10.27 -24.05
N MET A 49 -5.21 9.60 -25.21
CA MET A 49 -4.48 8.35 -25.49
C MET A 49 -2.97 8.45 -25.27
N ASP A 50 -2.37 9.62 -25.49
CA ASP A 50 -0.93 9.87 -25.26
C ASP A 50 -0.51 9.83 -23.78
N LYS A 51 -1.47 9.94 -22.85
CA LYS A 51 -1.23 9.92 -21.40
C LYS A 51 -1.84 8.72 -20.67
N ALA A 52 -2.81 8.04 -21.29
CA ALA A 52 -3.47 6.88 -20.69
C ALA A 52 -2.45 5.78 -20.31
N GLY A 53 -1.54 5.44 -21.23
CA GLY A 53 -0.50 4.44 -20.97
C GLY A 53 0.43 4.83 -19.82
N HIS A 54 0.80 6.11 -19.75
CA HIS A 54 1.65 6.65 -18.67
C HIS A 54 0.99 6.51 -17.29
N TYR A 55 -0.29 6.86 -17.16
CA TYR A 55 -0.98 6.75 -15.88
C TYR A 55 -1.25 5.31 -15.47
N LEU A 56 -1.51 4.42 -16.43
CA LEU A 56 -1.65 2.99 -16.18
C LEU A 56 -0.34 2.40 -15.64
N GLU A 57 0.79 2.71 -16.28
CA GLU A 57 2.12 2.27 -15.85
C GLU A 57 2.48 2.85 -14.48
N LEU A 58 2.23 4.15 -14.27
CA LEU A 58 2.49 4.80 -12.98
C LEU A 58 1.70 4.15 -11.84
N GLY A 59 0.41 3.84 -12.07
CA GLY A 59 -0.41 3.15 -11.08
C GLY A 59 0.07 1.73 -10.78
N ALA A 60 0.48 0.98 -11.81
CA ALA A 60 1.09 -0.34 -11.64
C ALA A 60 2.40 -0.28 -10.83
N GLU A 61 3.24 0.73 -11.07
CA GLU A 61 4.48 0.95 -10.34
C GLU A 61 4.25 1.33 -8.88
N ILE A 62 3.24 2.16 -8.57
CA ILE A 62 2.82 2.45 -7.20
C ILE A 62 2.31 1.18 -6.51
N ALA A 63 1.47 0.39 -7.20
CA ALA A 63 0.96 -0.86 -6.65
C ALA A 63 2.07 -1.86 -6.33
N ARG A 64 3.09 -1.96 -7.19
CA ARG A 64 4.28 -2.78 -6.93
C ARG A 64 5.02 -2.33 -5.67
N THR A 65 5.23 -1.04 -5.50
CA THR A 65 5.88 -0.51 -4.27
C THR A 65 5.06 -0.78 -3.01
N CYS A 66 3.73 -0.63 -3.09
CA CYS A 66 2.84 -0.94 -1.98
C CYS A 66 2.77 -2.45 -1.69
N HIS A 67 2.83 -3.30 -2.71
CA HIS A 67 2.95 -4.74 -2.53
C HIS A 67 4.26 -5.12 -1.85
N GLU A 68 5.37 -4.53 -2.25
CA GLU A 68 6.68 -4.74 -1.62
C GLU A 68 6.69 -4.33 -0.14
N SER A 69 5.92 -3.31 0.25
CA SER A 69 5.80 -2.94 1.67
C SER A 69 5.00 -3.95 2.49
N TYR A 70 4.11 -4.73 1.86
CA TYR A 70 3.45 -5.89 2.47
C TYR A 70 4.41 -7.09 2.51
N ASP A 71 5.05 -7.42 1.40
CA ASP A 71 5.86 -8.64 1.27
C ASP A 71 7.10 -8.64 2.18
N ARG A 72 7.65 -7.45 2.48
CA ARG A 72 8.82 -7.27 3.34
C ARG A 72 8.52 -7.35 4.83
N THR A 73 7.29 -7.65 5.26
CA THR A 73 6.92 -7.78 6.67
C THR A 73 6.76 -9.25 7.08
N ALA A 74 6.87 -9.52 8.38
CA ALA A 74 6.69 -10.87 8.92
C ALA A 74 5.24 -11.35 8.77
N LEU A 75 4.29 -10.42 8.88
CA LEU A 75 2.86 -10.70 8.82
C LEU A 75 2.28 -10.66 7.40
N LYS A 76 3.06 -10.27 6.39
CA LYS A 76 2.56 -10.01 5.03
C LYS A 76 1.42 -8.98 5.00
N LEU A 77 1.52 -8.00 5.90
CA LEU A 77 0.66 -6.82 6.01
C LEU A 77 1.54 -5.57 6.03
N GLY A 78 1.17 -4.53 5.28
CA GLY A 78 1.97 -3.31 5.17
C GLY A 78 1.89 -2.42 6.41
N PRO A 79 2.98 -1.75 6.82
CA PRO A 79 2.98 -0.79 7.93
C PRO A 79 2.29 0.53 7.52
N GLU A 80 1.86 1.33 8.51
CA GLU A 80 1.26 2.66 8.27
C GLU A 80 2.13 3.58 7.41
N SER A 81 3.45 3.48 7.53
CA SER A 81 4.35 4.18 6.62
C SER A 81 5.70 3.48 6.49
N PHE A 82 6.35 3.67 5.36
CA PHE A 82 7.60 3.02 5.00
C PHE A 82 8.57 3.99 4.31
N LYS A 83 9.87 3.72 4.47
CA LYS A 83 10.95 4.61 4.02
C LYS A 83 11.72 4.06 2.83
N PHE A 84 12.38 4.98 2.13
CA PHE A 84 13.24 4.74 0.97
C PHE A 84 14.57 5.48 1.15
N ASP A 85 15.22 5.27 2.30
CA ASP A 85 16.57 5.76 2.53
C ASP A 85 17.60 4.75 2.04
N GLY A 86 18.88 5.13 1.94
CA GLY A 86 19.89 4.26 1.34
C GLY A 86 20.12 2.92 2.06
N ALA A 87 19.56 2.74 3.26
CA ALA A 87 19.68 1.53 4.06
C ALA A 87 18.43 0.64 4.00
N VAL A 88 17.23 1.22 3.84
CA VAL A 88 15.97 0.47 3.76
C VAL A 88 15.06 0.97 2.64
N GLU A 89 14.36 0.03 2.01
CA GLU A 89 13.33 0.34 1.02
C GLU A 89 12.03 -0.36 1.38
N ALA A 90 10.91 0.36 1.31
CA ALA A 90 9.56 -0.15 1.59
C ALA A 90 9.41 -0.82 2.97
N VAL A 91 10.14 -0.33 3.99
CA VAL A 91 10.06 -0.83 5.38
C VAL A 91 9.86 0.33 6.37
N ALA A 92 9.09 0.10 7.44
CA ALA A 92 8.92 1.06 8.53
C ALA A 92 10.15 1.05 9.46
N VAL A 93 10.65 2.24 9.79
CA VAL A 93 11.81 2.41 10.70
C VAL A 93 11.37 2.75 12.12
N ARG A 94 10.34 3.58 12.29
CA ARG A 94 9.88 4.03 13.61
C ARG A 94 8.85 3.06 14.17
N GLN A 95 8.95 2.72 15.46
CA GLN A 95 7.99 1.82 16.11
C GLN A 95 6.54 2.29 15.99
N ALA A 96 6.33 3.62 16.10
CA ALA A 96 5.01 4.24 15.97
C ALA A 96 4.41 4.17 14.55
N GLU A 97 5.14 3.64 13.56
CA GLU A 97 4.72 3.56 12.16
C GLU A 97 4.56 2.12 11.67
N LYS A 98 4.84 1.11 12.52
CA LYS A 98 4.83 -0.33 12.16
C LYS A 98 3.45 -1.00 12.23
N TYR A 99 2.40 -0.27 12.60
CA TYR A 99 1.09 -0.84 12.80
C TYR A 99 0.33 -1.04 11.48
N TYR A 100 -0.68 -1.89 11.49
CA TYR A 100 -1.67 -2.07 10.43
C TYR A 100 -3.07 -2.11 11.03
N ILE A 101 -3.94 -1.18 10.65
CA ILE A 101 -5.28 -1.00 11.24
C ILE A 101 -6.40 -1.42 10.30
N LEU A 102 -6.22 -2.53 9.57
CA LEU A 102 -7.24 -3.06 8.63
C LEU A 102 -7.53 -2.13 7.44
N ARG A 103 -6.51 -1.38 7.01
CA ARG A 103 -6.59 -0.37 5.95
C ARG A 103 -6.81 -0.97 4.55
N PRO A 104 -7.63 -0.33 3.69
CA PRO A 104 -8.02 -0.86 2.38
C PRO A 104 -7.10 -0.48 1.21
N GLU A 105 -6.31 0.60 1.30
CA GLU A 105 -5.85 1.38 0.14
C GLU A 105 -4.96 0.59 -0.84
N VAL A 106 -4.26 -0.43 -0.35
CA VAL A 106 -3.46 -1.33 -1.19
C VAL A 106 -4.34 -2.32 -1.95
N ILE A 107 -5.33 -2.92 -1.28
CA ILE A 107 -6.30 -3.83 -1.89
C ILE A 107 -7.20 -3.07 -2.86
N GLU A 108 -7.59 -1.84 -2.54
CA GLU A 108 -8.31 -0.93 -3.43
C GLU A 108 -7.55 -0.73 -4.75
N THR A 109 -6.24 -0.45 -4.66
CA THR A 109 -5.40 -0.28 -5.85
C THR A 109 -5.30 -1.55 -6.68
N TYR A 110 -5.19 -2.72 -6.05
CA TYR A 110 -5.22 -4.01 -6.77
C TYR A 110 -6.54 -4.21 -7.49
N TRP A 111 -7.67 -3.84 -6.88
CA TRP A 111 -8.98 -3.95 -7.51
C TRP A 111 -9.08 -3.13 -8.80
N TYR A 112 -8.65 -1.87 -8.77
CA TYR A 112 -8.62 -1.03 -9.98
C TYR A 112 -7.69 -1.64 -11.04
N LEU A 113 -6.47 -2.00 -10.67
CA LEU A 113 -5.52 -2.58 -11.63
C LEU A 113 -6.03 -3.87 -12.26
N TRP A 114 -6.60 -4.79 -11.49
CA TRP A 114 -7.26 -5.98 -12.02
C TRP A 114 -8.37 -5.60 -13.01
N ARG A 115 -9.26 -4.66 -12.66
CA ARG A 115 -10.39 -4.27 -13.52
C ARG A 115 -9.95 -3.68 -14.86
N PHE A 116 -8.89 -2.88 -14.87
CA PHE A 116 -8.42 -2.19 -16.06
C PHE A 116 -7.42 -3.00 -16.89
N THR A 117 -6.66 -3.91 -16.28
CA THR A 117 -5.60 -4.66 -16.98
C THR A 117 -5.91 -6.15 -17.16
N HIS A 118 -6.74 -6.72 -16.31
CA HIS A 118 -6.94 -8.17 -16.18
C HIS A 118 -5.64 -8.97 -15.95
N ASP A 119 -4.59 -8.33 -15.44
CA ASP A 119 -3.37 -9.05 -15.05
C ASP A 119 -3.64 -9.87 -13.77
N PRO A 120 -3.51 -11.21 -13.82
CA PRO A 120 -3.86 -12.10 -12.72
C PRO A 120 -3.07 -11.82 -11.43
N ARG A 121 -1.88 -11.20 -11.51
CA ARG A 121 -1.06 -10.90 -10.32
C ARG A 121 -1.81 -10.11 -9.26
N TYR A 122 -2.72 -9.22 -9.67
CA TYR A 122 -3.44 -8.36 -8.72
C TYR A 122 -4.48 -9.13 -7.92
N ARG A 123 -5.00 -10.24 -8.46
CA ARG A 123 -5.82 -11.19 -7.71
C ARG A 123 -4.99 -12.03 -6.76
N GLU A 124 -3.80 -12.45 -7.19
CA GLU A 124 -2.87 -13.21 -6.35
C GLU A 124 -2.42 -12.39 -5.15
N TRP A 125 -1.99 -11.14 -5.36
CA TRP A 125 -1.62 -10.22 -4.28
C TRP A 125 -2.78 -9.87 -3.35
N GLY A 126 -4.00 -9.72 -3.89
CA GLY A 126 -5.21 -9.55 -3.08
C GLY A 126 -5.51 -10.78 -2.22
N TRP A 127 -5.29 -11.99 -2.76
CA TRP A 127 -5.48 -13.24 -2.04
C TRP A 127 -4.44 -13.44 -0.93
N GLU A 128 -3.18 -13.09 -1.18
CA GLU A 128 -2.12 -13.08 -0.18
C GLU A 128 -2.47 -12.17 1.01
N ALA A 129 -2.96 -10.96 0.73
CA ALA A 129 -3.42 -10.03 1.76
C ALA A 129 -4.62 -10.59 2.54
N ALA A 130 -5.59 -11.21 1.86
CA ALA A 130 -6.74 -11.83 2.52
C ALA A 130 -6.32 -12.97 3.47
N LEU A 131 -5.39 -13.83 3.05
CA LEU A 131 -4.83 -14.89 3.90
C LEU A 131 -4.07 -14.31 5.10
N ALA A 132 -3.31 -13.22 4.91
CA ALA A 132 -2.61 -12.54 5.99
C ALA A 132 -3.57 -11.94 7.02
N ILE A 133 -4.63 -11.27 6.56
CA ILE A 133 -5.70 -10.71 7.42
C ILE A 133 -6.39 -11.84 8.21
N GLU A 134 -6.79 -12.93 7.54
CA GLU A 134 -7.42 -14.08 8.18
C GLU A 134 -6.50 -14.71 9.25
N LYS A 135 -5.20 -14.81 8.97
CA LYS A 135 -4.24 -15.45 9.88
C LYS A 135 -3.90 -14.59 11.09
N TYR A 136 -3.73 -13.28 10.91
CA TYR A 136 -3.11 -12.42 11.93
C TYR A 136 -4.05 -11.37 12.54
N CYS A 137 -5.10 -10.99 11.82
CA CYS A 137 -6.07 -10.00 12.29
C CYS A 137 -7.35 -10.63 12.86
N ARG A 138 -7.69 -11.88 12.48
CA ARG A 138 -8.87 -12.56 13.01
C ARG A 138 -8.72 -12.90 14.49
N VAL A 139 -9.76 -12.58 15.26
CA VAL A 139 -9.92 -12.92 16.67
C VAL A 139 -11.29 -13.57 16.89
N SER A 140 -11.58 -14.05 18.10
CA SER A 140 -12.86 -14.74 18.38
C SER A 140 -14.11 -13.88 18.13
N GLY A 141 -13.99 -12.55 18.31
CA GLY A 141 -15.10 -11.59 18.17
C GLY A 141 -15.15 -10.83 16.84
N GLY A 142 -14.26 -11.10 15.88
CA GLY A 142 -14.16 -10.34 14.63
C GLY A 142 -12.72 -10.19 14.13
N PHE A 143 -12.33 -8.99 13.74
CA PHE A 143 -10.99 -8.63 13.28
C PHE A 143 -10.44 -7.42 14.03
N SER A 144 -9.14 -7.42 14.32
CA SER A 144 -8.45 -6.29 14.97
C SER A 144 -7.18 -5.94 14.20
N GLY A 145 -6.81 -4.65 14.23
CA GLY A 145 -5.51 -4.20 13.78
C GLY A 145 -4.38 -4.79 14.60
N VAL A 146 -3.16 -4.68 14.08
CA VAL A 146 -1.94 -5.18 14.71
C VAL A 146 -0.95 -4.03 14.91
N LYS A 147 -0.28 -4.01 16.07
CA LYS A 147 0.62 -2.90 16.47
C LYS A 147 2.00 -2.96 15.82
N ASP A 148 2.44 -4.15 15.39
CA ASP A 148 3.74 -4.34 14.74
C ASP A 148 3.68 -5.48 13.71
N VAL A 149 3.72 -5.12 12.42
CA VAL A 149 3.69 -6.08 11.30
C VAL A 149 5.00 -6.86 11.09
N TYR A 150 6.06 -6.52 11.83
CA TYR A 150 7.35 -7.21 11.78
C TYR A 150 7.52 -8.24 12.90
N SER A 151 6.60 -8.29 13.88
CA SER A 151 6.56 -9.33 14.91
C SER A 151 5.80 -10.55 14.41
N SER A 152 6.40 -11.75 14.50
CA SER A 152 5.71 -13.01 14.16
C SER A 152 4.52 -13.34 15.07
N THR A 153 4.49 -12.73 16.26
CA THR A 153 3.38 -12.83 17.21
C THR A 153 2.67 -11.48 17.26
N PRO A 154 1.47 -11.34 16.66
CA PRO A 154 0.78 -10.07 16.59
C PRO A 154 0.30 -9.63 17.97
N THR A 155 0.45 -8.34 18.26
CA THR A 155 -0.25 -7.68 19.37
C THR A 155 -1.40 -6.87 18.77
N HIS A 156 -2.62 -7.21 19.17
CA HIS A 156 -3.83 -6.57 18.66
C HIS A 156 -4.06 -5.18 19.27
N ASP A 157 -4.68 -4.29 18.49
CA ASP A 157 -5.11 -2.96 18.94
C ASP A 157 -6.50 -2.94 19.58
N ASP A 158 -7.22 -4.06 19.51
CA ASP A 158 -8.59 -4.26 20.01
C ASP A 158 -9.63 -3.35 19.35
N VAL A 159 -9.41 -2.99 18.07
CA VAL A 159 -10.34 -2.17 17.29
C VAL A 159 -10.66 -2.82 15.95
N GLN A 160 -11.95 -3.08 15.71
CA GLN A 160 -12.47 -3.38 14.39
C GLN A 160 -12.95 -2.10 13.72
N GLN A 161 -12.15 -1.58 12.79
CA GLN A 161 -12.47 -0.36 12.07
C GLN A 161 -13.68 -0.54 11.16
N SER A 162 -14.58 0.45 11.08
CA SER A 162 -15.77 0.36 10.22
C SER A 162 -15.41 0.21 8.73
N PHE A 163 -14.31 0.85 8.30
CA PHE A 163 -13.81 0.75 6.92
C PHE A 163 -13.28 -0.63 6.56
N PHE A 164 -12.99 -1.51 7.53
CA PHE A 164 -12.66 -2.90 7.21
C PHE A 164 -13.83 -3.58 6.49
N LEU A 165 -15.05 -3.39 7.01
CA LEU A 165 -16.26 -3.94 6.42
C LEU A 165 -16.70 -3.15 5.18
N ALA A 166 -16.59 -1.82 5.23
CA ALA A 166 -17.07 -0.96 4.16
C ALA A 166 -16.15 -0.95 2.94
N GLU A 167 -14.84 -1.16 3.11
CA GLU A 167 -13.86 -0.95 2.05
C GLU A 167 -12.98 -2.18 1.83
N THR A 168 -12.36 -2.73 2.89
CA THR A 168 -11.40 -3.84 2.72
C THR A 168 -12.06 -5.13 2.24
N LEU A 169 -13.29 -5.43 2.69
CA LEU A 169 -14.02 -6.66 2.33
C LEU A 169 -14.95 -6.52 1.11
N LYS A 170 -15.18 -5.32 0.58
CA LYS A 170 -16.12 -5.06 -0.53
C LYS A 170 -15.49 -5.37 -1.88
#